data_AF-T2KRB5-F1
#
_entry.id   AF-T2KRB5-F1
#
_cell.length_a   1.000
_cell.length_b   1.000
_cell.length_c   1.000
_cell.angle_alpha   90.00
_cell.angle_beta   90.00
_cell.angle_gamma   90.00
#
_symmetry.space_group_name_H-M   'P 1'
#
loop_
_entity.id
_entity.type
_entity.pdbx_description
1 polymer ?
#
loop_
_entity_poly.entity_id
_entity_poly.type
_entity_poly.pdbx_seq_one_letter_code
_entity_poly.pdbx_strand_id
1 'polypeptide(L)'
;MNLNSALYTDLYQLAMGQAYFLKGKHEVAATFDYFFRKTPFDGGYVLFCGLEEVLDWLENIAFSDDDIAYLEAQDFDSDYINYLKTFKFTGHIQSMDEGEVIFPFSPILTVTGSIIECQIIETFILNSLNFQSLIATKASRIRFIAGKDKSLAEFGLRRAQGFAGLQASRSAYIGGFDYTSNVLAGKLFDIPVSGTMAHAYIQSYDDELTAFRDFAETRPVSCVLLVDTYDTLKRGVPNAIIVAKEMEARGEKLLGIRLDSGDLAYLSKAARKQLDDAGLDYVKIAASNQLDEHVIRSLKEQHAQIDIYGVGTNLVVGKQNGALDGVYKLCSFNNTPRIKISENLKKMNFPGKKQVYRYMNEDGLFIADAITLDHLDAPKSMAHPFETHKRMPLEFTSVRPLLHDVMIDGKRVRTKKPLSELIKIAEENLSKLPVEHKRFANPHVYKVGLSPELEQLRDQLKKDKLEA
;
A
#
# COMPACT_ATOMS: atom_id res chain seq x y z
N MET A 1 -19.07 13.38 6.08
CA MET A 1 -18.99 12.45 4.94
C MET A 1 -19.02 11.05 5.52
N ASN A 2 -20.11 10.31 5.30
CA ASN A 2 -20.22 8.92 5.76
C ASN A 2 -19.53 8.02 4.73
N LEU A 3 -18.30 7.58 5.02
CA LEU A 3 -17.53 6.73 4.11
C LEU A 3 -18.02 5.26 4.12
N ASN A 4 -18.94 4.88 5.00
CA ASN A 4 -19.58 3.56 5.04
C ASN A 4 -20.84 3.47 4.15
N SER A 5 -21.08 4.47 3.29
CA SER A 5 -22.19 4.44 2.36
C SER A 5 -21.92 3.49 1.18
N ALA A 6 -22.92 2.69 0.81
CA ALA A 6 -22.92 1.89 -0.40
C ALA A 6 -22.91 2.73 -1.70
N LEU A 7 -23.14 4.05 -1.61
CA LEU A 7 -22.92 5.00 -2.72
C LEU A 7 -21.44 5.28 -3.01
N TYR A 8 -20.50 4.75 -2.22
CA TYR A 8 -19.08 4.71 -2.62
C TYR A 8 -18.88 3.66 -3.72
N THR A 9 -19.52 3.90 -4.87
CA THR A 9 -19.52 3.00 -6.01
C THR A 9 -19.79 3.77 -7.30
N ASP A 10 -19.36 3.24 -8.44
CA ASP A 10 -19.67 3.84 -9.72
C ASP A 10 -21.13 3.61 -10.11
N LEU A 11 -21.76 4.58 -10.77
CA LEU A 11 -23.17 4.53 -11.19
C LEU A 11 -23.52 3.24 -11.96
N TYR A 12 -22.60 2.77 -12.79
CA TYR A 12 -22.82 1.57 -13.60
C TYR A 12 -23.00 0.30 -12.75
N GLN A 13 -22.48 0.27 -11.53
CA GLN A 13 -22.65 -0.85 -10.60
C GLN A 13 -24.11 -0.96 -10.16
N LEU A 14 -24.74 0.17 -9.85
CA LEU A 14 -26.15 0.25 -9.49
C LEU A 14 -27.06 0.00 -10.70
N ALA A 15 -26.71 0.52 -11.87
CA ALA A 15 -27.47 0.29 -13.10
C ALA A 15 -27.48 -1.21 -13.50
N MET A 16 -26.33 -1.90 -13.42
CA MET A 16 -26.27 -3.34 -13.60
C MET A 16 -27.02 -4.09 -12.50
N GLY A 17 -26.93 -3.63 -11.25
CA GLY A 17 -27.69 -4.16 -10.13
C GLY A 17 -29.20 -4.15 -10.40
N GLN A 18 -29.76 -3.02 -10.85
CA GLN A 18 -31.16 -2.92 -11.25
C GLN A 18 -31.49 -3.92 -12.37
N ALA A 19 -30.64 -4.03 -13.39
CA ALA A 19 -30.85 -4.98 -14.48
C ALA A 19 -30.87 -6.44 -14.00
N TYR A 20 -29.99 -6.82 -13.07
CA TYR A 20 -30.04 -8.16 -12.46
C TYR A 20 -31.30 -8.35 -11.62
N PHE A 21 -31.70 -7.34 -10.85
CA PHE A 21 -32.89 -7.35 -10.01
C PHE A 21 -34.16 -7.59 -10.83
N LEU A 22 -34.43 -6.72 -11.81
CA LEU A 22 -35.61 -6.77 -12.67
C LEU A 22 -35.67 -8.02 -13.58
N LYS A 23 -34.53 -8.69 -13.78
CA LYS A 23 -34.46 -9.97 -14.52
C LYS A 23 -34.43 -11.19 -13.60
N GLY A 24 -34.67 -11.02 -12.30
CA GLY A 24 -34.72 -12.13 -11.33
C GLY A 24 -33.39 -12.85 -11.14
N LYS A 25 -32.27 -12.18 -11.40
CA LYS A 25 -30.91 -12.74 -11.29
C LYS A 25 -30.15 -12.26 -10.06
N HIS A 26 -30.73 -11.34 -9.29
CA HIS A 26 -30.03 -10.63 -8.22
C HIS A 26 -29.44 -11.54 -7.14
N GLU A 27 -30.06 -12.68 -6.84
CA GLU A 27 -29.59 -13.64 -5.84
C GLU A 27 -28.66 -14.73 -6.41
N VAL A 28 -28.40 -14.72 -7.72
CA VAL A 28 -27.59 -15.78 -8.34
C VAL A 28 -26.15 -15.65 -7.84
N ALA A 29 -25.62 -16.76 -7.32
CA ALA A 29 -24.26 -16.82 -6.80
C ALA A 29 -23.21 -16.45 -7.85
N ALA A 30 -22.30 -15.56 -7.47
CA ALA A 30 -21.19 -15.12 -8.30
C ALA A 30 -19.88 -15.13 -7.49
N THR A 31 -18.77 -15.33 -8.18
CA THR A 31 -17.43 -15.18 -7.61
C THR A 31 -16.59 -14.25 -8.45
N PHE A 32 -15.92 -13.31 -7.79
CA PHE A 32 -15.01 -12.35 -8.39
C PHE A 32 -13.65 -12.38 -7.71
N ASP A 33 -12.59 -12.19 -8.50
CA ASP A 33 -11.24 -12.02 -7.99
C ASP A 33 -10.77 -10.57 -8.14
N TYR A 34 -10.14 -10.06 -7.09
CA TYR A 34 -9.23 -8.92 -7.15
C TYR A 34 -7.80 -9.40 -7.39
N PHE A 35 -7.16 -8.87 -8.43
CA PHE A 35 -5.75 -9.08 -8.75
C PHE A 35 -5.19 -7.87 -9.50
N PHE A 36 -3.87 -7.79 -9.73
CA PHE A 36 -3.27 -6.74 -10.57
C PHE A 36 -2.46 -7.32 -11.72
N ARG A 37 -2.23 -6.52 -12.78
CA ARG A 37 -1.56 -7.01 -14.01
C ARG A 37 -0.12 -6.58 -14.17
N LYS A 38 0.25 -5.43 -13.60
CA LYS A 38 1.59 -4.85 -13.71
C LYS A 38 2.07 -4.38 -12.35
N THR A 39 3.29 -4.79 -12.00
CA THR A 39 4.00 -4.26 -10.84
C THR A 39 4.31 -2.78 -11.03
N PRO A 40 4.03 -1.90 -10.05
CA PRO A 40 4.37 -0.49 -10.14
C PRO A 40 5.88 -0.26 -10.01
N PHE A 41 6.32 0.93 -10.36
CA PHE A 41 7.69 1.44 -10.21
C PHE A 41 8.76 0.63 -10.96
N ASP A 42 8.31 -0.09 -11.99
CA ASP A 42 9.09 -1.11 -12.71
C ASP A 42 9.82 -2.07 -11.74
N GLY A 43 9.15 -2.36 -10.61
CA GLY A 43 9.63 -3.22 -9.53
C GLY A 43 9.34 -4.70 -9.76
N GLY A 44 9.79 -5.54 -8.82
CA GLY A 44 9.60 -6.98 -8.86
C GLY A 44 8.45 -7.52 -7.98
N TYR A 45 7.85 -6.68 -7.13
CA TYR A 45 6.80 -7.10 -6.19
C TYR A 45 5.85 -5.94 -5.82
N VAL A 46 4.72 -6.30 -5.20
CA VAL A 46 3.82 -5.37 -4.49
C VAL A 46 3.67 -5.87 -3.05
N LEU A 47 3.63 -4.95 -2.08
CA LEU A 47 3.28 -5.24 -0.70
C LEU A 47 1.78 -5.00 -0.52
N PHE A 48 1.02 -6.05 -0.18
CA PHE A 48 -0.43 -5.98 -0.06
C PHE A 48 -0.85 -5.21 1.19
N CYS A 49 -1.70 -4.20 1.03
CA CYS A 49 -2.15 -3.31 2.10
C CYS A 49 -3.60 -2.86 1.86
N GLY A 50 -4.35 -2.65 2.96
CA GLY A 50 -5.72 -2.10 2.94
C GLY A 50 -6.84 -3.10 3.22
N LEU A 51 -6.53 -4.38 3.50
CA LEU A 51 -7.54 -5.40 3.77
C LEU A 51 -8.36 -5.08 5.03
N GLU A 52 -7.72 -4.61 6.10
CA GLU A 52 -8.43 -4.27 7.33
C GLU A 52 -9.48 -3.17 7.13
N GLU A 53 -9.22 -2.19 6.26
CA GLU A 53 -10.19 -1.14 5.91
C GLU A 53 -11.34 -1.69 5.06
N VAL A 54 -11.03 -2.54 4.08
CA VAL A 54 -12.06 -3.21 3.26
C VAL A 54 -13.02 -4.02 4.10
N LEU A 55 -12.49 -4.81 5.04
CA LEU A 55 -13.33 -5.61 5.92
C LEU A 55 -14.14 -4.74 6.89
N ASP A 56 -13.60 -3.62 7.40
CA ASP A 56 -14.32 -2.69 8.29
C ASP A 56 -15.49 -2.05 7.53
N TRP A 57 -15.28 -1.70 6.26
CA TRP A 57 -16.31 -1.12 5.41
C TRP A 57 -17.40 -2.13 5.07
N LEU A 58 -17.03 -3.37 4.69
CA LEU A 58 -17.99 -4.43 4.34
C LEU A 58 -18.88 -4.84 5.52
N GLU A 59 -18.40 -4.81 6.76
CA GLU A 59 -19.24 -5.11 7.93
C GLU A 59 -20.33 -4.05 8.19
N ASN A 60 -20.13 -2.82 7.69
CA ASN A 60 -20.97 -1.67 8.01
C ASN A 60 -21.66 -1.05 6.78
N ILE A 61 -21.43 -1.61 5.58
CA ILE A 61 -21.98 -1.09 4.34
C ILE A 61 -23.51 -1.15 4.34
N ALA A 62 -24.12 -0.01 4.04
CA ALA A 62 -25.55 0.13 3.86
C ALA A 62 -25.87 1.33 2.97
N PHE A 63 -27.10 1.38 2.45
CA PHE A 63 -27.68 2.61 1.92
C PHE A 63 -28.39 3.32 3.09
N SER A 64 -28.01 4.57 3.35
CA SER A 64 -28.73 5.43 4.30
C SER A 64 -30.03 5.97 3.70
N ASP A 65 -30.92 6.51 4.53
CA ASP A 65 -32.17 7.13 4.04
C ASP A 65 -31.90 8.27 3.05
N ASP A 66 -30.82 9.05 3.29
CA ASP A 66 -30.38 10.11 2.36
C ASP A 66 -29.87 9.53 1.04
N ASP A 67 -29.14 8.39 1.07
CA ASP A 67 -28.67 7.70 -0.14
C ASP A 67 -29.85 7.19 -0.98
N ILE A 68 -30.87 6.64 -0.31
CA ILE A 68 -32.08 6.13 -0.94
C ILE A 68 -32.87 7.27 -1.59
N ALA A 69 -33.09 8.37 -0.89
CA ALA A 69 -33.77 9.54 -1.43
C ALA A 69 -33.03 10.12 -2.65
N TYR A 70 -31.69 10.11 -2.62
CA TYR A 70 -30.88 10.49 -3.78
C TYR A 70 -31.12 9.57 -4.98
N LEU A 71 -31.11 8.25 -4.79
CA LEU A 71 -31.33 7.29 -5.88
C LEU A 71 -32.75 7.33 -6.45
N GLU A 72 -33.77 7.58 -5.61
CA GLU A 72 -35.15 7.83 -6.08
C GLU A 72 -35.20 9.04 -7.02
N ALA A 73 -34.46 10.10 -6.70
CA ALA A 73 -34.35 11.28 -7.57
C ALA A 73 -33.50 11.06 -8.84
N GLN A 74 -32.81 9.92 -8.97
CA GLN A 74 -32.08 9.50 -10.18
C GLN A 74 -32.89 8.54 -11.06
N ASP A 75 -34.20 8.40 -10.83
CA ASP A 75 -35.13 7.58 -11.62
C ASP A 75 -34.78 6.07 -11.64
N PHE A 76 -34.18 5.55 -10.55
CA PHE A 76 -34.07 4.11 -10.35
C PHE A 76 -35.44 3.47 -10.09
N ASP A 77 -35.59 2.21 -10.49
CA ASP A 77 -36.83 1.46 -10.34
C ASP A 77 -37.25 1.33 -8.86
N SER A 78 -38.53 1.58 -8.56
CA SER A 78 -39.04 1.65 -7.19
C SER A 78 -38.91 0.33 -6.42
N ASP A 79 -39.06 -0.82 -7.09
CA ASP A 79 -38.90 -2.12 -6.43
C ASP A 79 -37.42 -2.40 -6.14
N TYR A 80 -36.54 -1.98 -7.03
CA TYR A 80 -35.10 -2.07 -6.80
C TYR A 80 -34.65 -1.15 -5.65
N ILE A 81 -35.18 0.08 -5.56
CA ILE A 81 -34.94 0.97 -4.42
C ILE A 81 -35.38 0.31 -3.11
N ASN A 82 -36.57 -0.30 -3.08
CA ASN A 82 -37.06 -1.00 -1.89
C ASN A 82 -36.15 -2.18 -1.49
N TYR A 83 -35.58 -2.89 -2.46
CA TYR A 83 -34.55 -3.89 -2.21
C TYR A 83 -33.29 -3.28 -1.57
N LEU A 84 -32.78 -2.15 -2.11
CA LEU A 84 -31.58 -1.49 -1.60
C LEU A 84 -31.70 -0.98 -0.15
N LYS A 85 -32.90 -0.61 0.31
CA LYS A 85 -33.15 -0.20 1.72
C LYS A 85 -32.76 -1.27 2.74
N THR A 86 -32.77 -2.54 2.33
CA THR A 86 -32.43 -3.68 3.21
C THR A 86 -31.06 -4.28 2.92
N PHE A 87 -30.33 -3.70 1.96
CA PHE A 87 -29.04 -4.19 1.53
C PHE A 87 -28.03 -4.20 2.67
N LYS A 88 -27.36 -5.35 2.81
CA LYS A 88 -26.17 -5.56 3.63
C LYS A 88 -25.27 -6.51 2.88
N PHE A 89 -23.97 -6.44 3.13
CA PHE A 89 -23.06 -7.47 2.65
C PHE A 89 -23.17 -8.72 3.53
N THR A 90 -23.43 -9.85 2.89
CA THR A 90 -23.57 -11.20 3.46
C THR A 90 -22.69 -12.21 2.73
N GLY A 91 -21.81 -11.76 1.84
CA GLY A 91 -20.91 -12.63 1.10
C GLY A 91 -19.76 -13.20 1.94
N HIS A 92 -19.02 -14.10 1.31
CA HIS A 92 -17.78 -14.73 1.78
C HIS A 92 -16.58 -14.07 1.09
N ILE A 93 -15.59 -13.67 1.89
CA ILE A 93 -14.31 -13.16 1.41
C ILE A 93 -13.19 -14.12 1.80
N GLN A 94 -12.39 -14.49 0.80
CA GLN A 94 -11.09 -15.13 0.99
C GLN A 94 -9.99 -14.16 0.56
N SER A 95 -8.92 -14.02 1.32
CA SER A 95 -7.86 -13.06 1.00
C SER A 95 -6.49 -13.56 1.44
N MET A 96 -5.45 -13.08 0.76
CA MET A 96 -4.11 -13.04 1.33
C MET A 96 -4.07 -12.13 2.55
N ASP A 97 -3.12 -12.38 3.45
CA ASP A 97 -2.93 -11.54 4.62
C ASP A 97 -2.33 -10.17 4.26
N GLU A 98 -2.79 -9.12 4.93
CA GLU A 98 -2.19 -7.80 4.82
C GLU A 98 -0.72 -7.84 5.28
N GLY A 99 0.19 -7.26 4.50
CA GLY A 99 1.64 -7.44 4.63
C GLY A 99 2.21 -8.60 3.82
N GLU A 100 1.39 -9.33 3.05
CA GLU A 100 1.89 -10.33 2.10
C GLU A 100 2.58 -9.68 0.88
N VAL A 101 3.63 -10.31 0.39
CA VAL A 101 4.23 -9.93 -0.90
C VAL A 101 3.41 -10.58 -2.01
N ILE A 102 2.88 -9.79 -2.94
CA ILE A 102 1.94 -10.24 -3.97
C ILE A 102 2.47 -9.97 -5.38
N PHE A 103 2.00 -10.76 -6.34
CA PHE A 103 2.51 -10.77 -7.71
C PHE A 103 1.38 -10.68 -8.75
N PRO A 104 1.69 -10.19 -9.97
CA PRO A 104 0.69 -10.03 -11.01
C PRO A 104 -0.06 -11.32 -11.34
N PHE A 105 -1.32 -11.18 -11.75
CA PHE A 105 -2.23 -12.23 -12.23
C PHE A 105 -2.70 -13.25 -11.18
N SER A 106 -2.09 -13.31 -10.01
CA SER A 106 -2.58 -14.12 -8.88
C SER A 106 -3.81 -13.48 -8.24
N PRO A 107 -4.90 -14.23 -7.98
CA PRO A 107 -6.00 -13.72 -7.16
C PRO A 107 -5.48 -13.41 -5.75
N ILE A 108 -5.71 -12.20 -5.27
CA ILE A 108 -5.27 -11.72 -3.95
C ILE A 108 -6.43 -11.74 -2.96
N LEU A 109 -7.61 -11.35 -3.44
CA LEU A 109 -8.86 -11.39 -2.69
C LEU A 109 -9.95 -11.94 -3.60
N THR A 110 -10.76 -12.85 -3.08
CA THR A 110 -11.87 -13.50 -3.77
C THR A 110 -13.15 -13.21 -3.00
N VAL A 111 -14.19 -12.79 -3.71
CA VAL A 111 -15.51 -12.52 -3.15
C VAL A 111 -16.50 -13.49 -3.74
N THR A 112 -17.25 -14.19 -2.89
CA THR A 112 -18.39 -15.02 -3.29
C THR A 112 -19.65 -14.53 -2.59
N GLY A 113 -20.73 -14.30 -3.33
CA GLY A 113 -22.01 -13.84 -2.78
C GLY A 113 -23.07 -13.78 -3.87
N SER A 114 -24.17 -13.07 -3.63
CA SER A 114 -25.10 -12.75 -4.71
C SER A 114 -24.44 -11.82 -5.72
N ILE A 115 -24.87 -11.88 -6.98
CA ILE A 115 -24.29 -11.04 -8.05
C ILE A 115 -24.38 -9.55 -7.73
N ILE A 116 -25.45 -9.08 -7.06
CA ILE A 116 -25.58 -7.66 -6.70
C ILE A 116 -24.60 -7.27 -5.60
N GLU A 117 -24.45 -8.09 -4.56
CA GLU A 117 -23.48 -7.81 -3.49
C GLU A 117 -22.06 -7.72 -4.05
N CYS A 118 -21.65 -8.67 -4.89
CA CYS A 118 -20.34 -8.64 -5.52
C CYS A 118 -20.16 -7.42 -6.46
N GLN A 119 -21.23 -6.97 -7.11
CA GLN A 119 -21.18 -5.84 -8.04
C GLN A 119 -21.03 -4.49 -7.33
N ILE A 120 -21.79 -4.27 -6.25
CA ILE A 120 -21.82 -2.98 -5.53
C ILE A 120 -20.47 -2.66 -4.88
N ILE A 121 -19.80 -3.68 -4.32
CA ILE A 121 -18.58 -3.49 -3.53
C ILE A 121 -17.31 -3.32 -4.37
N GLU A 122 -17.36 -3.63 -5.68
CA GLU A 122 -16.19 -3.66 -6.58
C GLU A 122 -15.37 -2.35 -6.49
N THR A 123 -16.06 -1.21 -6.58
CA THR A 123 -15.44 0.11 -6.67
C THR A 123 -14.62 0.42 -5.41
N PHE A 124 -15.18 0.15 -4.23
CA PHE A 124 -14.49 0.40 -2.96
C PHE A 124 -13.28 -0.52 -2.79
N ILE A 125 -13.44 -1.82 -3.07
CA ILE A 125 -12.34 -2.79 -3.03
C ILE A 125 -11.19 -2.32 -3.93
N LEU A 126 -11.48 -1.91 -5.16
CA LEU A 126 -10.48 -1.40 -6.09
C LEU A 126 -9.84 -0.11 -5.60
N ASN A 127 -10.62 0.84 -5.10
CA ASN A 127 -10.11 2.12 -4.63
C ASN A 127 -9.13 1.95 -3.46
N SER A 128 -9.56 1.23 -2.42
CA SER A 128 -8.78 1.04 -1.19
C SER A 128 -7.54 0.17 -1.41
N LEU A 129 -7.70 -1.02 -2.01
CA LEU A 129 -6.58 -1.97 -2.12
C LEU A 129 -5.51 -1.49 -3.11
N ASN A 130 -5.90 -0.85 -4.22
CA ASN A 130 -4.93 -0.34 -5.18
C ASN A 130 -4.08 0.77 -4.56
N PHE A 131 -4.71 1.75 -3.92
CA PHE A 131 -4.00 2.89 -3.36
C PHE A 131 -3.09 2.46 -2.20
N GLN A 132 -3.62 1.74 -1.23
CA GLN A 132 -2.85 1.35 -0.04
C GLN A 132 -1.68 0.43 -0.40
N SER A 133 -1.88 -0.55 -1.29
CA SER A 133 -0.81 -1.44 -1.75
C SER A 133 0.26 -0.69 -2.56
N LEU A 134 -0.12 0.31 -3.36
CA LEU A 134 0.82 1.17 -4.09
C LEU A 134 1.74 1.95 -3.13
N ILE A 135 1.15 2.58 -2.11
CA ILE A 135 1.91 3.39 -1.14
C ILE A 135 2.79 2.50 -0.25
N ALA A 136 2.27 1.38 0.24
CA ALA A 136 3.05 0.41 1.03
C ALA A 136 4.26 -0.11 0.23
N THR A 137 4.07 -0.43 -1.05
CA THR A 137 5.16 -0.84 -1.95
C THR A 137 6.18 0.27 -2.17
N LYS A 138 5.74 1.53 -2.31
CA LYS A 138 6.66 2.66 -2.46
C LYS A 138 7.49 2.88 -1.19
N ALA A 139 6.86 2.78 -0.03
CA ALA A 139 7.52 2.87 1.26
C ALA A 139 8.54 1.74 1.48
N SER A 140 8.19 0.49 1.14
CA SER A 140 9.11 -0.65 1.29
C SER A 140 10.34 -0.54 0.40
N ARG A 141 10.19 0.02 -0.79
CA ARG A 141 11.31 0.37 -1.67
C ARG A 141 12.21 1.42 -1.04
N ILE A 142 11.65 2.50 -0.51
CA ILE A 142 12.43 3.56 0.16
C ILE A 142 13.16 3.00 1.39
N ARG A 143 12.49 2.18 2.22
CA ARG A 143 13.12 1.48 3.35
C ARG A 143 14.28 0.60 2.90
N PHE A 144 14.09 -0.20 1.86
CA PHE A 144 15.13 -1.10 1.36
C PHE A 144 16.41 -0.35 1.00
N ILE A 145 16.31 0.82 0.36
CA ILE A 145 17.49 1.59 -0.03
C ILE A 145 18.07 2.43 1.12
N ALA A 146 17.21 3.00 1.97
CA ALA A 146 17.62 3.80 3.12
C ALA A 146 18.44 2.96 4.12
N GLY A 147 18.07 1.70 4.31
CA GLY A 147 18.66 0.80 5.32
C GLY A 147 17.91 0.87 6.64
N LYS A 148 18.17 -0.10 7.53
CA LYS A 148 17.53 -0.18 8.86
C LYS A 148 18.13 0.79 9.88
N ASP A 149 19.32 1.30 9.61
CA ASP A 149 20.07 2.24 10.46
C ASP A 149 19.62 3.70 10.31
N LYS A 150 18.74 3.98 9.35
CA LYS A 150 18.22 5.32 9.06
C LYS A 150 16.77 5.43 9.48
N SER A 151 16.36 6.62 9.92
CA SER A 151 14.96 6.90 10.21
C SER A 151 14.24 7.46 8.99
N LEU A 152 12.98 7.04 8.78
CA LEU A 152 12.11 7.49 7.71
C LEU A 152 10.86 8.15 8.29
N ALA A 153 10.56 9.36 7.84
CA ALA A 153 9.38 10.10 8.26
C ALA A 153 8.51 10.49 7.06
N GLU A 154 7.21 10.19 7.14
CA GLU A 154 6.22 10.49 6.11
C GLU A 154 5.68 11.92 6.32
N PHE A 155 6.07 12.84 5.43
CA PHE A 155 5.76 14.28 5.49
C PHE A 155 4.90 14.77 4.32
N GLY A 156 4.11 13.87 3.75
CA GLY A 156 3.38 14.07 2.51
C GLY A 156 1.94 14.55 2.66
N LEU A 157 1.34 14.56 3.85
CA LEU A 157 -0.09 14.89 4.05
C LEU A 157 -0.57 16.11 3.22
N ARG A 158 0.19 17.21 3.21
CA ARG A 158 -0.16 18.45 2.47
C ARG A 158 -0.17 18.31 0.94
N ARG A 159 0.30 17.19 0.40
CA ARG A 159 0.36 16.86 -1.04
C ARG A 159 -0.37 15.54 -1.35
N ALA A 160 -0.95 14.89 -0.35
CA ALA A 160 -1.78 13.73 -0.56
C ALA A 160 -3.03 14.09 -1.39
N GLN A 161 -3.60 13.10 -2.06
CA GLN A 161 -4.79 13.29 -2.89
C GLN A 161 -6.05 13.37 -2.00
N GLY A 162 -6.33 14.56 -1.46
CA GLY A 162 -7.48 14.80 -0.58
C GLY A 162 -7.41 13.96 0.70
N PHE A 163 -8.51 13.30 1.07
CA PHE A 163 -8.62 12.50 2.29
C PHE A 163 -7.76 11.22 2.28
N ALA A 164 -7.20 10.82 1.14
CA ALA A 164 -6.30 9.67 1.02
C ALA A 164 -5.01 9.82 1.86
N GLY A 165 -4.72 11.01 2.41
CA GLY A 165 -3.58 11.23 3.30
C GLY A 165 -3.55 10.31 4.53
N LEU A 166 -4.71 9.91 5.08
CA LEU A 166 -4.75 8.96 6.21
C LEU A 166 -4.31 7.55 5.79
N GLN A 167 -4.87 7.05 4.69
CA GLN A 167 -4.50 5.78 4.09
C GLN A 167 -3.02 5.76 3.70
N ALA A 168 -2.50 6.87 3.19
CA ALA A 168 -1.11 7.00 2.80
C ALA A 168 -0.17 6.89 4.02
N SER A 169 -0.44 7.61 5.11
CA SER A 169 0.36 7.54 6.34
C SER A 169 0.36 6.13 6.95
N ARG A 170 -0.81 5.48 7.01
CA ARG A 170 -0.94 4.08 7.48
C ARG A 170 -0.15 3.10 6.62
N SER A 171 -0.32 3.19 5.30
CA SER A 171 0.36 2.31 4.34
C SER A 171 1.87 2.53 4.31
N ALA A 172 2.33 3.77 4.46
CA ALA A 172 3.75 4.08 4.55
C ALA A 172 4.40 3.44 5.78
N TYR A 173 3.70 3.47 6.92
CA TYR A 173 4.17 2.85 8.15
C TYR A 173 4.27 1.32 8.02
N ILE A 174 3.26 0.66 7.43
CA ILE A 174 3.32 -0.79 7.10
C ILE A 174 4.48 -1.08 6.13
N GLY A 175 4.70 -0.21 5.15
CA GLY A 175 5.81 -0.32 4.21
C GLY A 175 7.19 -0.06 4.83
N GLY A 176 7.28 0.33 6.09
CA GLY A 176 8.54 0.45 6.83
C GLY A 176 9.02 1.89 7.10
N PHE A 177 8.14 2.89 7.03
CA PHE A 177 8.42 4.19 7.63
C PHE A 177 8.29 4.13 9.15
N ASP A 178 8.98 5.03 9.87
CA ASP A 178 9.04 5.02 11.33
C ASP A 178 8.12 6.08 11.97
N TYR A 179 7.85 7.17 11.23
CA TYR A 179 7.07 8.30 11.73
C TYR A 179 6.15 8.89 10.67
N THR A 180 5.14 9.65 11.10
CA THR A 180 4.33 10.51 10.23
C THR A 180 4.19 11.92 10.81
N SER A 181 4.04 12.92 9.93
CA SER A 181 3.58 14.27 10.34
C SER A 181 2.06 14.37 10.48
N ASN A 182 1.32 13.35 10.06
CA ASN A 182 -0.13 13.34 10.07
C ASN A 182 -0.66 13.03 11.48
N VAL A 183 -1.00 14.09 12.22
CA VAL A 183 -1.49 14.00 13.60
C VAL A 183 -2.75 13.14 13.72
N LEU A 184 -3.65 13.19 12.73
CA LEU A 184 -4.86 12.38 12.76
C LEU A 184 -4.54 10.89 12.52
N ALA A 185 -3.58 10.57 11.65
CA ALA A 185 -3.10 9.20 11.50
C ALA A 185 -2.45 8.68 12.79
N GLY A 186 -1.65 9.52 13.48
CA GLY A 186 -1.10 9.18 14.79
C GLY A 186 -2.17 8.86 15.82
N LYS A 187 -3.25 9.64 15.88
CA LYS A 187 -4.39 9.39 16.78
C LYS A 187 -5.16 8.11 16.45
N LEU A 188 -5.40 7.84 15.16
CA LEU A 188 -6.28 6.74 14.73
C LEU A 188 -5.57 5.38 14.68
N PHE A 189 -4.26 5.39 14.46
CA PHE A 189 -3.49 4.18 14.13
C PHE A 189 -2.28 3.96 15.06
N ASP A 190 -2.12 4.77 16.10
CA ASP A 190 -0.99 4.75 17.04
C ASP A 190 0.39 4.83 16.35
N ILE A 191 0.45 5.56 15.23
CA ILE A 191 1.70 5.81 14.50
C ILE A 191 2.48 6.90 15.24
N PRO A 192 3.77 6.71 15.54
CA PRO A 192 4.62 7.76 16.10
C PRO A 192 4.57 9.03 15.25
N VAL A 193 4.19 10.14 15.88
CA VAL A 193 4.13 11.45 15.20
C VAL A 193 5.48 12.15 15.33
N SER A 194 5.99 12.66 14.21
CA SER A 194 7.19 13.48 14.17
C SER A 194 6.96 14.73 13.34
N GLY A 195 7.53 15.84 13.80
CA GLY A 195 7.40 17.16 13.17
C GLY A 195 8.26 18.16 13.90
N THR A 196 8.89 19.04 13.13
CA THR A 196 9.81 20.06 13.64
C THR A 196 9.16 21.45 13.51
N MET A 197 9.96 22.48 13.30
CA MET A 197 9.52 23.79 12.80
C MET A 197 9.43 23.87 11.26
N ALA A 198 8.83 24.95 10.77
CA ALA A 198 8.78 25.34 9.36
C ALA A 198 9.40 26.73 9.17
N HIS A 199 9.80 27.08 7.94
CA HIS A 199 10.41 28.39 7.63
C HIS A 199 9.58 29.57 8.13
N ALA A 200 8.24 29.51 8.04
CA ALA A 200 7.36 30.57 8.49
C ALA A 200 7.54 30.92 9.99
N TYR A 201 7.89 29.94 10.83
CA TYR A 201 8.17 30.18 12.25
C TYR A 201 9.47 30.96 12.44
N ILE A 202 10.51 30.69 11.64
CA ILE A 202 11.78 31.44 11.71
C ILE A 202 11.60 32.84 11.14
N GLN A 203 10.84 32.97 10.05
CA GLN A 203 10.57 34.24 9.38
C GLN A 203 9.67 35.18 10.19
N SER A 204 8.95 34.70 11.21
CA SER A 204 8.16 35.55 12.10
C SER A 204 9.01 36.27 13.16
N TYR A 205 10.30 35.97 13.24
CA TYR A 205 11.25 36.62 14.14
C TYR A 205 12.18 37.55 13.35
N ASP A 206 12.61 38.63 13.97
CA ASP A 206 13.64 39.53 13.42
C ASP A 206 15.02 38.85 13.36
N ASP A 207 15.23 37.80 14.16
CA ASP A 207 16.48 37.07 14.27
C ASP A 207 16.27 35.54 14.38
N GLU A 208 17.04 34.79 13.59
CA GLU A 208 16.96 33.31 13.51
C GLU A 208 17.39 32.63 14.81
N LEU A 209 18.41 33.15 15.49
CA LEU A 209 18.92 32.55 16.72
C LEU A 209 17.89 32.65 17.84
N THR A 210 17.21 33.79 17.96
CA THR A 210 16.07 33.97 18.89
C THR A 210 14.97 32.93 18.62
N ALA A 211 14.58 32.71 17.36
CA ALA A 211 13.59 31.70 17.01
C ALA A 211 14.02 30.28 17.43
N PHE A 212 15.30 29.92 17.24
CA PHE A 212 15.81 28.62 17.65
C PHE A 212 15.82 28.43 19.17
N ARG A 213 16.19 29.47 19.93
CA ARG A 213 16.16 29.44 21.40
C ARG A 213 14.75 29.22 21.92
N ASP A 214 13.80 30.02 21.48
CA ASP A 214 12.38 29.90 21.89
C ASP A 214 11.83 28.51 21.59
N PHE A 215 12.12 27.96 20.40
CA PHE A 215 11.67 26.62 20.05
C PHE A 215 12.32 25.54 20.93
N ALA A 216 13.61 25.63 21.19
CA ALA A 216 14.33 24.67 22.02
C ALA A 216 13.88 24.73 23.48
N GLU A 217 13.60 25.91 24.02
CA GLU A 217 13.11 26.08 25.40
C GLU A 217 11.68 25.56 25.57
N THR A 218 10.82 25.76 24.57
CA THR A 218 9.42 25.31 24.64
C THR A 218 9.24 23.85 24.24
N ARG A 219 10.15 23.29 23.43
CA ARG A 219 10.13 21.90 22.96
C ARG A 219 11.52 21.24 23.04
N PRO A 220 12.07 21.03 24.26
CA PRO A 220 13.43 20.51 24.41
C PRO A 220 13.56 19.03 24.03
N VAL A 221 12.47 18.26 24.11
CA VAL A 221 12.45 16.83 23.76
C VAL A 221 12.31 16.65 22.26
N SER A 222 13.20 15.86 21.65
CA SER A 222 13.25 15.62 20.20
C SER A 222 13.36 16.91 19.37
N CYS A 223 14.05 17.92 19.91
CA CYS A 223 14.22 19.22 19.26
C CYS A 223 15.05 19.11 17.97
N VAL A 224 14.49 19.55 16.86
CA VAL A 224 15.18 19.62 15.56
C VAL A 224 15.00 21.00 14.95
N LEU A 225 16.11 21.66 14.63
CA LEU A 225 16.14 23.03 14.12
C LEU A 225 16.29 23.05 12.59
N LEU A 226 15.49 23.88 11.91
CA LEU A 226 15.54 24.04 10.45
C LEU A 226 16.57 25.11 10.08
N VAL A 227 17.70 24.69 9.51
CA VAL A 227 18.90 25.54 9.43
C VAL A 227 19.09 26.26 8.08
N ASP A 228 18.19 26.12 7.12
CA ASP A 228 18.37 26.62 5.75
C ASP A 228 17.39 27.73 5.37
N THR A 229 16.90 28.52 6.33
CA THR A 229 16.02 29.65 6.04
C THR A 229 16.76 30.81 5.36
N TYR A 230 17.99 31.11 5.78
CA TYR A 230 18.78 32.22 5.23
C TYR A 230 20.11 31.76 4.60
N ASP A 231 20.99 31.14 5.40
CA ASP A 231 22.24 30.53 4.93
C ASP A 231 22.60 29.36 5.85
N THR A 232 22.59 28.16 5.28
CA THR A 232 22.81 26.91 6.03
C THR A 232 24.13 26.90 6.79
N LEU A 233 25.24 27.19 6.12
CA LEU A 233 26.58 26.93 6.65
C LEU A 233 27.16 28.14 7.37
N LYS A 234 26.68 29.35 7.07
CA LYS A 234 27.18 30.59 7.69
C LYS A 234 26.30 31.11 8.82
N ARG A 235 25.02 30.71 8.88
CA ARG A 235 24.08 31.18 9.91
C ARG A 235 23.37 30.04 10.61
N GLY A 236 22.62 29.21 9.89
CA GLY A 236 21.71 28.25 10.53
C GLY A 236 22.43 27.18 11.34
N VAL A 237 23.44 26.50 10.77
CA VAL A 237 24.22 25.50 11.52
C VAL A 237 25.01 26.15 12.67
N PRO A 238 25.72 27.29 12.49
CA PRO A 238 26.32 28.01 13.61
C PRO A 238 25.34 28.38 14.73
N ASN A 239 24.15 28.88 14.38
CA ASN A 239 23.10 29.21 15.35
C ASN A 239 22.58 27.97 16.08
N ALA A 240 22.38 26.86 15.36
CA ALA A 240 21.99 25.58 15.97
C ALA A 240 23.05 25.04 16.93
N ILE A 241 24.35 25.23 16.64
CA ILE A 241 25.45 24.87 17.55
C ILE A 241 25.37 25.68 18.85
N ILE A 242 25.14 27.00 18.77
CA ILE A 242 24.96 27.86 19.95
C ILE A 242 23.83 27.32 20.82
N VAL A 243 22.65 27.08 20.22
CA VAL A 243 21.48 26.57 20.94
C VAL A 243 21.72 25.18 21.51
N ALA A 244 22.41 24.29 20.79
CA ALA A 244 22.77 22.96 21.30
C ALA A 244 23.66 23.04 22.56
N LYS A 245 24.63 23.97 22.59
CA LYS A 245 25.47 24.19 23.78
C LYS A 245 24.69 24.79 24.96
N GLU A 246 23.76 25.69 24.67
CA GLU A 246 22.84 26.22 25.69
C GLU A 246 21.92 25.12 26.26
N MET A 247 21.44 24.21 25.41
CA MET A 247 20.70 23.00 25.84
C MET A 247 21.57 22.08 26.70
N GLU A 248 22.82 21.80 26.30
CA GLU A 248 23.76 20.98 27.10
C GLU A 248 23.97 21.56 28.51
N ALA A 249 24.10 22.89 28.62
CA ALA A 249 24.24 23.58 29.90
C ALA A 249 23.01 23.40 30.82
N ARG A 250 21.83 23.13 30.25
CA ARG A 250 20.59 22.80 30.99
C ARG A 250 20.39 21.31 31.22
N GLY A 251 21.32 20.44 30.78
CA GLY A 251 21.18 18.99 30.84
C GLY A 251 20.26 18.41 29.75
N GLU A 252 19.94 19.19 28.72
CA GLU A 252 19.15 18.80 27.56
C GLU A 252 20.07 18.44 26.38
N LYS A 253 19.52 17.85 25.32
CA LYS A 253 20.25 17.56 24.08
C LYS A 253 19.44 17.90 22.86
N LEU A 254 20.07 18.59 21.90
CA LEU A 254 19.49 18.80 20.58
C LEU A 254 19.44 17.46 19.84
N LEU A 255 18.25 17.06 19.33
CA LEU A 255 18.14 15.81 18.57
C LEU A 255 18.81 15.96 17.20
N GLY A 256 18.61 17.09 16.52
CA GLY A 256 19.14 17.25 15.18
C GLY A 256 18.98 18.62 14.54
N ILE A 257 19.47 18.73 13.31
CA ILE A 257 19.20 19.82 12.38
C ILE A 257 18.49 19.27 11.14
N ARG A 258 17.70 20.10 10.45
CA ARG A 258 17.03 19.75 9.19
C ARG A 258 17.53 20.61 8.03
N LEU A 259 17.86 19.94 6.93
CA LEU A 259 18.14 20.50 5.61
C LEU A 259 16.93 20.25 4.68
N ASP A 260 16.37 21.29 4.06
CA ASP A 260 15.21 21.21 3.15
C ASP A 260 15.51 21.78 1.74
N SER A 261 16.77 22.15 1.47
CA SER A 261 17.16 22.77 0.19
C SER A 261 18.66 22.60 -0.09
N GLY A 262 19.07 23.02 -1.29
CA GLY A 262 20.46 22.96 -1.75
C GLY A 262 20.96 21.55 -2.09
N ASP A 263 22.27 21.42 -2.28
CA ASP A 263 22.93 20.12 -2.48
C ASP A 263 23.04 19.40 -1.13
N LEU A 264 22.10 18.49 -0.87
CA LEU A 264 22.01 17.75 0.39
C LEU A 264 23.25 16.88 0.66
N ALA A 265 23.95 16.40 -0.36
CA ALA A 265 25.16 15.61 -0.16
C ALA A 265 26.30 16.50 0.35
N TYR A 266 26.53 17.64 -0.32
CA TYR A 266 27.53 18.63 0.11
C TYR A 266 27.20 19.22 1.47
N LEU A 267 25.96 19.71 1.65
CA LEU A 267 25.54 20.41 2.86
C LEU A 267 25.54 19.49 4.08
N SER A 268 25.12 18.24 3.96
CA SER A 268 25.16 17.29 5.09
C SER A 268 26.59 17.02 5.55
N LYS A 269 27.55 16.84 4.61
CA LYS A 269 28.97 16.63 4.95
C LYS A 269 29.58 17.86 5.63
N ALA A 270 29.30 19.06 5.11
CA ALA A 270 29.80 20.30 5.69
C ALA A 270 29.18 20.58 7.08
N ALA A 271 27.87 20.38 7.24
CA ALA A 271 27.19 20.55 8.51
C ALA A 271 27.67 19.53 9.55
N ARG A 272 27.85 18.26 9.16
CA ARG A 272 28.42 17.21 10.01
C ARG A 272 29.77 17.64 10.56
N LYS A 273 30.66 18.14 9.68
CA LYS A 273 31.97 18.65 10.11
C LYS A 273 31.85 19.79 11.13
N GLN A 274 30.98 20.78 10.90
CA GLN A 274 30.81 21.89 11.85
C GLN A 274 30.30 21.42 13.22
N LEU A 275 29.37 20.47 13.23
CA LEU A 275 28.84 19.88 14.46
C LEU A 275 29.93 19.08 15.20
N ASP A 276 30.71 18.28 14.48
CA ASP A 276 31.76 17.44 15.07
C ASP A 276 32.91 18.29 15.63
N ASP A 277 33.32 19.33 14.91
CA ASP A 277 34.33 20.31 15.38
C ASP A 277 33.86 21.03 16.66
N ALA A 278 32.54 21.14 16.88
CA ALA A 278 31.93 21.67 18.10
C ALA A 278 31.66 20.59 19.19
N GLY A 279 32.06 19.35 18.97
CA GLY A 279 31.82 18.23 19.89
C GLY A 279 30.36 17.80 19.99
N LEU A 280 29.59 17.94 18.91
CA LEU A 280 28.16 17.62 18.81
C LEU A 280 27.91 16.45 17.84
N ASP A 281 28.75 15.42 17.91
CA ASP A 281 28.69 14.21 17.08
C ASP A 281 27.36 13.44 17.18
N TYR A 282 26.67 13.57 18.32
CA TYR A 282 25.35 12.97 18.55
C TYR A 282 24.19 13.65 17.81
N VAL A 283 24.33 14.93 17.43
CA VAL A 283 23.25 15.72 16.80
C VAL A 283 22.98 15.16 15.40
N LYS A 284 21.77 14.67 15.15
CA LYS A 284 21.40 14.02 13.88
C LYS A 284 21.18 15.03 12.75
N ILE A 285 21.38 14.59 11.51
CA ILE A 285 21.06 15.39 10.32
C ILE A 285 19.84 14.80 9.63
N ALA A 286 18.76 15.56 9.62
CA ALA A 286 17.56 15.27 8.85
C ALA A 286 17.62 15.96 7.48
N ALA A 287 17.16 15.27 6.45
CA ALA A 287 16.97 15.85 5.12
C ALA A 287 15.54 15.66 4.64
N SER A 288 14.96 16.70 4.08
CA SER A 288 13.75 16.66 3.27
C SER A 288 14.01 17.33 1.91
N ASN A 289 12.98 17.44 1.07
CA ASN A 289 12.97 17.98 -0.31
C ASN A 289 12.98 16.93 -1.44
N GLN A 290 11.79 16.66 -1.98
CA GLN A 290 11.57 15.81 -3.16
C GLN A 290 12.31 14.46 -3.14
N LEU A 291 12.55 13.91 -1.96
CA LEU A 291 13.24 12.63 -1.80
C LEU A 291 12.39 11.49 -2.36
N ASP A 292 13.07 10.47 -2.89
CA ASP A 292 12.54 9.16 -3.22
C ASP A 292 13.68 8.13 -3.11
N GLU A 293 13.41 6.86 -3.44
CA GLU A 293 14.42 5.80 -3.43
C GLU A 293 15.65 6.06 -4.31
N HIS A 294 15.52 6.82 -5.39
CA HIS A 294 16.59 7.06 -6.35
C HIS A 294 17.48 8.19 -5.86
N VAL A 295 16.88 9.25 -5.32
CA VAL A 295 17.61 10.34 -4.68
C VAL A 295 18.32 9.83 -3.44
N ILE A 296 17.66 9.05 -2.58
CA ILE A 296 18.27 8.48 -1.37
C ILE A 296 19.44 7.55 -1.74
N ARG A 297 19.31 6.74 -2.80
CA ARG A 297 20.44 5.95 -3.33
C ARG A 297 21.63 6.83 -3.67
N SER A 298 21.40 7.87 -4.48
CA SER A 298 22.46 8.79 -4.92
C SER A 298 23.14 9.50 -3.74
N LEU A 299 22.37 9.92 -2.73
CA LEU A 299 22.91 10.51 -1.50
C LEU A 299 23.82 9.53 -0.74
N LYS A 300 23.42 8.27 -0.64
CA LYS A 300 24.23 7.21 0.00
C LYS A 300 25.51 6.92 -0.78
N GLU A 301 25.43 6.82 -2.10
CA GLU A 301 26.60 6.64 -2.99
C GLU A 301 27.61 7.79 -2.86
N GLN A 302 27.14 9.00 -2.55
CA GLN A 302 27.95 10.19 -2.32
C GLN A 302 28.42 10.36 -0.86
N HIS A 303 28.14 9.35 -0.01
CA HIS A 303 28.45 9.34 1.42
C HIS A 303 27.88 10.55 2.18
N ALA A 304 26.67 10.98 1.81
CA ALA A 304 25.95 12.03 2.52
C ALA A 304 25.76 11.65 4.01
N GLN A 305 25.95 12.64 4.89
CA GLN A 305 25.88 12.45 6.34
C GLN A 305 24.44 12.70 6.82
N ILE A 306 23.49 11.89 6.34
CA ILE A 306 22.07 12.03 6.67
C ILE A 306 21.63 10.83 7.51
N ASP A 307 20.94 11.11 8.61
CA ASP A 307 20.43 10.14 9.57
C ASP A 307 18.92 9.89 9.40
N ILE A 308 18.18 10.95 9.04
CA ILE A 308 16.72 10.95 8.98
C ILE A 308 16.28 11.47 7.61
N TYR A 309 15.44 10.72 6.89
CA TYR A 309 14.85 11.17 5.62
C TYR A 309 13.37 11.48 5.79
N GLY A 310 12.99 12.74 5.55
CA GLY A 310 11.60 13.19 5.46
C GLY A 310 11.10 13.12 4.03
N VAL A 311 10.23 12.15 3.72
CA VAL A 311 9.70 11.94 2.37
C VAL A 311 8.25 12.39 2.29
N GLY A 312 7.96 13.30 1.35
CA GLY A 312 6.62 13.86 1.15
C GLY A 312 5.98 13.39 -0.15
N THR A 313 5.85 14.32 -1.11
CA THR A 313 5.09 14.16 -2.36
C THR A 313 5.33 12.83 -3.07
N ASN A 314 6.58 12.44 -3.33
CA ASN A 314 6.89 11.26 -4.16
C ASN A 314 6.39 9.94 -3.55
N LEU A 315 6.25 9.88 -2.23
CA LEU A 315 5.67 8.75 -1.52
C LEU A 315 4.14 8.77 -1.62
N VAL A 316 3.50 9.82 -1.09
CA VAL A 316 2.03 9.84 -0.88
C VAL A 316 1.21 9.92 -2.16
N VAL A 317 1.81 10.32 -3.28
CA VAL A 317 1.14 10.29 -4.60
C VAL A 317 1.51 9.04 -5.40
N GLY A 318 2.30 8.12 -4.84
CA GLY A 318 2.76 6.92 -5.54
C GLY A 318 3.54 7.24 -6.82
N LYS A 319 4.44 8.23 -6.79
CA LYS A 319 5.24 8.61 -7.98
C LYS A 319 6.18 7.46 -8.36
N GLN A 320 6.32 7.05 -9.62
CA GLN A 320 5.86 7.71 -10.85
C GLN A 320 4.54 7.19 -11.45
N ASN A 321 3.93 6.13 -10.91
CA ASN A 321 2.75 5.54 -11.53
C ASN A 321 1.44 6.21 -11.15
N GLY A 322 1.29 6.64 -9.90
CA GLY A 322 0.06 7.27 -9.39
C GLY A 322 -1.13 6.31 -9.19
N ALA A 323 -1.08 5.09 -9.74
CA ALA A 323 -2.10 4.07 -9.57
C ALA A 323 -1.50 2.65 -9.74
N LEU A 324 -2.04 1.68 -9.00
CA LEU A 324 -1.83 0.25 -9.24
C LEU A 324 -2.87 -0.25 -10.26
N ASP A 325 -2.45 -1.09 -11.22
CA ASP A 325 -3.33 -1.69 -12.24
C ASP A 325 -4.09 -2.91 -11.70
N GLY A 326 -4.74 -2.75 -10.53
CA GLY A 326 -5.61 -3.76 -9.95
C GLY A 326 -6.99 -3.75 -10.58
N VAL A 327 -7.57 -4.93 -10.72
CA VAL A 327 -8.83 -5.20 -11.40
C VAL A 327 -9.65 -6.21 -10.60
N TYR A 328 -10.97 -6.09 -10.71
CA TYR A 328 -11.94 -6.99 -10.10
C TYR A 328 -12.70 -7.70 -11.22
N LYS A 329 -12.76 -9.03 -11.22
CA LYS A 329 -13.24 -9.79 -12.39
C LYS A 329 -14.03 -11.04 -11.99
N LEU A 330 -15.21 -11.20 -12.60
CA LEU A 330 -16.05 -12.38 -12.49
C LEU A 330 -15.30 -13.61 -13.01
N CYS A 331 -15.12 -14.61 -12.15
CA CYS A 331 -14.48 -15.88 -12.48
C CYS A 331 -15.45 -17.06 -12.44
N SER A 332 -16.58 -16.93 -11.74
CA SER A 332 -17.66 -17.94 -11.70
C SER A 332 -19.03 -17.29 -11.58
N PHE A 333 -20.04 -17.82 -12.27
CA PHE A 333 -21.43 -17.37 -12.16
C PHE A 333 -22.37 -18.57 -12.21
N ASN A 334 -23.26 -18.68 -11.22
CA ASN A 334 -24.09 -19.85 -10.97
C ASN A 334 -23.27 -21.14 -10.95
N ASN A 335 -22.18 -21.14 -10.16
CA ASN A 335 -21.19 -22.23 -10.06
C ASN A 335 -20.54 -22.66 -11.37
N THR A 336 -20.72 -21.90 -12.46
CA THR A 336 -20.12 -22.20 -13.75
C THR A 336 -18.95 -21.23 -13.97
N PRO A 337 -17.74 -21.74 -14.28
CA PRO A 337 -16.59 -20.90 -14.59
C PRO A 337 -16.88 -19.90 -15.73
N ARG A 338 -16.30 -18.70 -15.62
CA ARG A 338 -16.45 -17.59 -16.57
C ARG A 338 -15.07 -17.04 -16.95
N ILE A 339 -14.92 -16.72 -18.22
CA ILE A 339 -13.71 -16.11 -18.77
C ILE A 339 -14.08 -14.91 -19.63
N LYS A 340 -13.28 -13.86 -19.54
CA LYS A 340 -13.32 -12.71 -20.44
C LYS A 340 -12.15 -12.79 -21.41
N ILE A 341 -12.46 -12.87 -22.70
CA ILE A 341 -11.47 -12.86 -23.77
C ILE A 341 -11.09 -11.42 -24.11
N SER A 342 -9.86 -11.24 -24.57
CA SER A 342 -9.30 -9.96 -24.98
C SER A 342 -8.21 -10.21 -26.02
N GLU A 343 -8.09 -9.30 -27.00
CA GLU A 343 -6.99 -9.27 -27.99
C GLU A 343 -5.61 -9.26 -27.32
N ASN A 344 -5.51 -8.60 -26.17
CA ASN A 344 -4.34 -8.71 -25.30
C ASN A 344 -4.53 -9.88 -24.32
N LEU A 345 -3.72 -10.94 -24.47
CA LEU A 345 -3.72 -12.12 -23.60
C LEU A 345 -3.55 -11.77 -22.11
N LYS A 346 -2.74 -10.76 -21.78
CA LYS A 346 -2.52 -10.31 -20.39
C LYS A 346 -3.72 -9.55 -19.80
N LYS A 347 -4.75 -9.28 -20.60
CA LYS A 347 -6.02 -8.68 -20.13
C LYS A 347 -7.14 -9.72 -19.95
N MET A 348 -6.84 -11.01 -20.07
CA MET A 348 -7.74 -12.11 -19.71
C MET A 348 -7.72 -12.35 -18.20
N ASN A 349 -8.83 -12.84 -17.63
CA ASN A 349 -8.89 -13.37 -16.27
C ASN A 349 -8.83 -14.91 -16.29
N PHE A 350 -8.44 -15.52 -15.17
CA PHE A 350 -8.49 -16.98 -15.03
C PHE A 350 -9.86 -17.43 -14.52
N PRO A 351 -10.48 -18.46 -15.13
CA PRO A 351 -11.82 -18.91 -14.78
C PRO A 351 -11.85 -19.72 -13.48
N GLY A 352 -13.03 -19.87 -12.89
CA GLY A 352 -13.29 -20.70 -11.73
C GLY A 352 -12.85 -20.09 -10.40
N LYS A 353 -13.30 -20.68 -9.29
CA LYS A 353 -12.78 -20.39 -7.95
C LYS A 353 -11.37 -20.97 -7.82
N LYS A 354 -10.47 -20.24 -7.17
CA LYS A 354 -9.03 -20.54 -7.20
C LYS A 354 -8.39 -20.47 -5.82
N GLN A 355 -7.27 -21.16 -5.66
CA GLN A 355 -6.31 -21.02 -4.58
C GLN A 355 -4.93 -20.64 -5.16
N VAL A 356 -4.11 -19.97 -4.37
CA VAL A 356 -2.71 -19.67 -4.71
C VAL A 356 -1.80 -20.33 -3.69
N TYR A 357 -0.83 -21.11 -4.16
CA TYR A 357 0.17 -21.76 -3.32
C TYR A 357 1.53 -21.11 -3.53
N ARG A 358 2.19 -20.70 -2.45
CA ARG A 358 3.56 -20.20 -2.47
C ARG A 358 4.55 -21.29 -2.11
N TYR A 359 5.53 -21.49 -2.98
CA TYR A 359 6.61 -22.46 -2.80
C TYR A 359 7.88 -21.77 -2.32
N MET A 360 8.57 -22.45 -1.41
CA MET A 360 9.78 -21.96 -0.75
C MET A 360 10.90 -22.99 -0.81
N ASN A 361 12.14 -22.52 -0.98
CA ASN A 361 13.33 -23.38 -0.94
C ASN A 361 13.69 -23.79 0.49
N GLU A 362 14.82 -24.50 0.64
CA GLU A 362 15.32 -24.98 1.94
C GLU A 362 15.65 -23.84 2.92
N ASP A 363 16.03 -22.67 2.40
CA ASP A 363 16.29 -21.46 3.19
C ASP A 363 15.01 -20.70 3.58
N GLY A 364 13.84 -21.19 3.18
CA GLY A 364 12.55 -20.52 3.42
C GLY A 364 12.29 -19.30 2.54
N LEU A 365 13.06 -19.11 1.45
CA LEU A 365 12.90 -18.02 0.50
C LEU A 365 11.83 -18.34 -0.55
N PHE A 366 11.10 -17.32 -0.99
CA PHE A 366 10.04 -17.44 -1.99
C PHE A 366 10.61 -17.76 -3.38
N ILE A 367 10.07 -18.78 -4.05
CA ILE A 367 10.55 -19.22 -5.37
C ILE A 367 9.51 -19.09 -6.48
N ALA A 368 8.26 -19.43 -6.17
CA ALA A 368 7.16 -19.44 -7.13
C ALA A 368 5.79 -19.40 -6.46
N ASP A 369 4.81 -18.86 -7.18
CA ASP A 369 3.39 -18.96 -6.83
C ASP A 369 2.66 -19.74 -7.92
N ALA A 370 1.93 -20.79 -7.53
CA ALA A 370 1.10 -21.58 -8.45
C ALA A 370 -0.38 -21.33 -8.15
N ILE A 371 -1.14 -20.99 -9.19
CA ILE A 371 -2.58 -20.77 -9.14
C ILE A 371 -3.27 -22.08 -9.56
N THR A 372 -4.17 -22.58 -8.73
CA THR A 372 -4.94 -23.81 -9.00
C THR A 372 -6.42 -23.59 -8.69
N LEU A 373 -7.27 -24.55 -9.03
CA LEU A 373 -8.67 -24.54 -8.63
C LEU A 373 -8.77 -24.76 -7.11
N ASP A 374 -9.73 -24.10 -6.46
CA ASP A 374 -9.87 -24.05 -5.00
C ASP A 374 -10.00 -25.42 -4.29
N HIS A 375 -10.58 -26.40 -4.98
CA HIS A 375 -10.78 -27.77 -4.48
C HIS A 375 -9.58 -28.71 -4.74
N LEU A 376 -8.51 -28.21 -5.35
CA LEU A 376 -7.30 -28.98 -5.65
C LEU A 376 -6.17 -28.63 -4.68
N ASP A 377 -5.36 -29.64 -4.35
CA ASP A 377 -4.14 -29.45 -3.58
C ASP A 377 -3.07 -28.66 -4.37
N ALA A 378 -1.99 -28.33 -3.66
CA ALA A 378 -0.80 -27.72 -4.25
C ALA A 378 -0.28 -28.54 -5.46
N PRO A 379 -0.19 -27.95 -6.67
CA PRO A 379 0.21 -28.68 -7.86
C PRO A 379 1.69 -29.10 -7.81
N LYS A 380 2.06 -30.14 -8.56
CA LYS A 380 3.47 -30.59 -8.69
C LYS A 380 4.23 -29.93 -9.84
N SER A 381 3.54 -29.21 -10.70
CA SER A 381 4.11 -28.45 -11.81
C SER A 381 3.23 -27.26 -12.12
N MET A 382 3.81 -26.23 -12.76
CA MET A 382 3.04 -25.11 -13.27
C MET A 382 3.44 -24.74 -14.69
N ALA A 383 2.48 -24.25 -15.46
CA ALA A 383 2.69 -23.66 -16.76
C ALA A 383 2.74 -22.14 -16.66
N HIS A 384 3.56 -21.49 -17.49
CA HIS A 384 3.57 -20.04 -17.57
C HIS A 384 2.20 -19.55 -18.09
N PRO A 385 1.59 -18.51 -17.50
CA PRO A 385 0.19 -18.17 -17.81
C PRO A 385 -0.05 -17.71 -19.26
N PHE A 386 1.00 -17.33 -19.99
CA PHE A 386 0.88 -16.78 -21.34
C PHE A 386 1.89 -17.34 -22.35
N GLU A 387 2.87 -18.14 -21.91
CA GLU A 387 3.92 -18.69 -22.79
C GLU A 387 3.83 -20.20 -22.74
N THR A 388 3.11 -20.78 -23.71
CA THR A 388 2.65 -22.17 -23.70
C THR A 388 3.76 -23.23 -23.59
N HIS A 389 4.98 -22.90 -24.03
CA HIS A 389 6.13 -23.82 -23.97
C HIS A 389 6.90 -23.76 -22.64
N LYS A 390 6.62 -22.77 -21.77
CA LYS A 390 7.30 -22.64 -20.48
C LYS A 390 6.54 -23.37 -19.40
N ARG A 391 7.16 -24.41 -18.85
CA ARG A 391 6.66 -25.17 -17.69
C ARG A 391 7.78 -25.29 -16.66
N MET A 392 7.41 -25.46 -15.40
CA MET A 392 8.36 -25.61 -14.31
C MET A 392 7.87 -26.68 -13.33
N PRO A 393 8.68 -27.69 -12.99
CA PRO A 393 8.38 -28.60 -11.89
C PRO A 393 8.43 -27.84 -10.56
N LEU A 394 7.60 -28.26 -9.61
CA LEU A 394 7.48 -27.63 -8.28
C LEU A 394 8.02 -28.59 -7.21
N GLU A 395 9.30 -28.91 -7.32
CA GLU A 395 10.04 -29.72 -6.34
C GLU A 395 10.74 -28.78 -5.36
N PHE A 396 10.02 -28.38 -4.30
CA PHE A 396 10.49 -27.42 -3.31
C PHE A 396 10.26 -27.92 -1.88
N THR A 397 11.01 -27.35 -0.94
CA THR A 397 11.06 -27.83 0.45
C THR A 397 9.76 -27.61 1.19
N SER A 398 9.05 -26.52 0.90
CA SER A 398 7.77 -26.24 1.53
C SER A 398 6.81 -25.46 0.63
N VAL A 399 5.52 -25.61 0.92
CA VAL A 399 4.42 -24.97 0.21
C VAL A 399 3.35 -24.52 1.20
N ARG A 400 2.75 -23.35 0.99
CA ARG A 400 1.61 -22.86 1.79
C ARG A 400 0.51 -22.24 0.93
N PRO A 401 -0.77 -22.40 1.28
CA PRO A 401 -1.86 -21.65 0.67
C PRO A 401 -1.74 -20.16 1.07
N LEU A 402 -2.21 -19.27 0.19
CA LEU A 402 -2.20 -17.82 0.44
C LEU A 402 -3.59 -17.24 0.67
N LEU A 403 -4.65 -17.83 0.09
CA LEU A 403 -6.02 -17.35 0.31
C LEU A 403 -6.63 -18.05 1.53
N HIS A 404 -7.03 -17.25 2.51
CA HIS A 404 -7.65 -17.70 3.75
C HIS A 404 -9.02 -17.05 3.92
N ASP A 405 -9.92 -17.71 4.63
CA ASP A 405 -11.21 -17.13 4.99
C ASP A 405 -10.99 -15.94 5.94
N VAL A 406 -11.51 -14.77 5.55
CA VAL A 406 -11.40 -13.55 6.35
C VAL A 406 -12.77 -13.00 6.74
N MET A 407 -13.82 -13.37 6.00
CA MET A 407 -15.21 -13.01 6.28
C MET A 407 -16.16 -14.10 5.77
N ILE A 408 -17.09 -14.56 6.59
CA ILE A 408 -18.14 -15.54 6.24
C ILE A 408 -19.48 -14.92 6.63
N ASP A 409 -20.48 -15.02 5.75
CA ASP A 409 -21.82 -14.46 5.95
C ASP A 409 -21.79 -12.97 6.33
N GLY A 410 -20.91 -12.19 5.70
CA GLY A 410 -20.74 -10.76 5.98
C GLY A 410 -20.06 -10.42 7.31
N LYS A 411 -19.56 -11.41 8.06
CA LYS A 411 -18.90 -11.22 9.36
C LYS A 411 -17.44 -11.65 9.31
N ARG A 412 -16.54 -10.86 9.89
CA ARG A 412 -15.14 -11.28 10.03
C ARG A 412 -15.03 -12.58 10.82
N VAL A 413 -14.17 -13.48 10.35
CA VAL A 413 -13.85 -14.74 11.05
C VAL A 413 -12.49 -14.72 11.73
N ARG A 414 -11.79 -13.58 11.64
CA ARG A 414 -10.49 -13.35 12.26
C ARG A 414 -10.50 -12.05 13.03
N THR A 415 -9.71 -12.00 14.10
CA THR A 415 -9.50 -10.78 14.87
C THR A 415 -8.73 -9.76 14.03
N LYS A 416 -9.13 -8.49 14.13
CA LYS A 416 -8.40 -7.36 13.53
C LYS A 416 -6.98 -7.32 14.09
N LYS A 417 -5.98 -7.41 13.21
CA LYS A 417 -4.57 -7.36 13.59
C LYS A 417 -4.18 -5.92 13.93
N PRO A 418 -3.48 -5.68 15.07
CA PRO A 418 -2.94 -4.35 15.35
C PRO A 418 -1.86 -3.98 14.33
N LEU A 419 -1.68 -2.68 14.10
CA LEU A 419 -0.74 -2.19 13.09
C LEU A 419 0.71 -2.67 13.32
N SER A 420 1.11 -2.80 14.59
CA SER A 420 2.42 -3.33 14.98
C SER A 420 2.66 -4.79 14.56
N GLU A 421 1.60 -5.60 14.47
CA GLU A 421 1.68 -6.97 13.97
C GLU A 421 1.79 -6.99 12.44
N LEU A 422 1.01 -6.15 11.75
CA LEU A 422 1.06 -6.03 10.29
C LEU A 422 2.44 -5.63 9.78
N ILE A 423 3.14 -4.75 10.50
CA ILE A 423 4.53 -4.37 10.17
C ILE A 423 5.47 -5.57 10.27
N LYS A 424 5.36 -6.37 11.34
CA LYS A 424 6.20 -7.57 11.51
C LYS A 424 5.95 -8.58 10.41
N ILE A 425 4.69 -8.80 10.03
CA ILE A 425 4.31 -9.68 8.92
C ILE A 425 4.91 -9.17 7.61
N ALA A 426 4.80 -7.86 7.33
CA ALA A 426 5.39 -7.24 6.15
C ALA A 426 6.91 -7.40 6.11
N GLU A 427 7.61 -7.12 7.22
CA GLU A 427 9.05 -7.29 7.34
C GLU A 427 9.48 -8.75 7.14
N GLU A 428 8.76 -9.69 7.73
CA GLU A 428 9.03 -11.12 7.61
C GLU A 428 8.84 -11.60 6.16
N ASN A 429 7.73 -11.27 5.52
CA ASN A 429 7.47 -11.65 4.13
C ASN A 429 8.45 -10.99 3.16
N LEU A 430 8.78 -9.71 3.38
CA LEU A 430 9.81 -9.03 2.63
C LEU A 430 11.16 -9.72 2.84
N SER A 431 11.51 -10.16 4.05
CA SER A 431 12.78 -10.85 4.31
C SER A 431 12.92 -12.17 3.51
N LYS A 432 11.81 -12.89 3.30
CA LYS A 432 11.75 -14.15 2.54
C LYS A 432 11.77 -13.95 1.02
N LEU A 433 11.56 -12.73 0.51
CA LEU A 433 11.69 -12.44 -0.91
C LEU A 433 13.18 -12.30 -1.30
N PRO A 434 13.70 -13.10 -2.26
CA PRO A 434 15.08 -12.95 -2.73
C PRO A 434 15.41 -11.54 -3.23
N VAL A 435 16.68 -11.13 -3.06
CA VAL A 435 17.14 -9.76 -3.31
C VAL A 435 17.04 -9.35 -4.79
N GLU A 436 17.16 -10.31 -5.70
CA GLU A 436 17.01 -10.12 -7.13
C GLU A 436 15.62 -9.64 -7.56
N HIS A 437 14.58 -9.88 -6.74
CA HIS A 437 13.23 -9.35 -6.96
C HIS A 437 13.05 -7.95 -6.35
N LYS A 438 13.92 -7.55 -5.42
CA LYS A 438 13.88 -6.24 -4.74
C LYS A 438 14.72 -5.16 -5.44
N ARG A 439 15.63 -5.54 -6.33
CA ARG A 439 16.49 -4.58 -7.05
C ARG A 439 15.66 -3.64 -7.93
N PHE A 440 16.15 -2.42 -8.08
CA PHE A 440 15.44 -1.34 -8.76
C PHE A 440 15.65 -1.37 -10.27
N ALA A 441 16.89 -1.71 -10.68
CA ALA A 441 17.22 -1.89 -12.08
C ALA A 441 16.97 -3.35 -12.46
N ASN A 442 16.07 -3.56 -13.42
CA ASN A 442 15.77 -4.85 -14.03
C ASN A 442 15.51 -5.98 -13.02
N PRO A 443 14.59 -5.84 -12.05
CA PRO A 443 14.29 -6.91 -11.10
C PRO A 443 13.99 -8.23 -11.82
N HIS A 444 14.47 -9.33 -11.25
CA HIS A 444 14.14 -10.65 -11.78
C HIS A 444 12.62 -10.85 -11.67
N VAL A 445 12.00 -11.37 -12.73
CA VAL A 445 10.55 -11.63 -12.74
C VAL A 445 10.28 -12.80 -11.79
N TYR A 446 9.42 -12.58 -10.79
CA TYR A 446 8.97 -13.65 -9.91
C TYR A 446 8.04 -14.61 -10.68
N LYS A 447 8.17 -15.91 -10.42
CA LYS A 447 7.51 -16.94 -11.21
C LYS A 447 6.09 -17.15 -10.69
N VAL A 448 5.09 -16.79 -11.49
CA VAL A 448 3.69 -17.11 -11.26
C VAL A 448 3.22 -18.03 -12.37
N GLY A 449 2.57 -19.15 -12.04
CA GLY A 449 2.11 -20.14 -13.01
C GLY A 449 0.74 -20.72 -12.70
N LEU A 450 0.17 -21.45 -13.66
CA LEU A 450 -1.10 -22.16 -13.51
C LEU A 450 -0.86 -23.65 -13.32
N SER A 451 -1.69 -24.31 -12.51
CA SER A 451 -1.77 -25.78 -12.51
C SER A 451 -2.21 -26.29 -13.89
N PRO A 452 -1.84 -27.54 -14.26
CA PRO A 452 -2.29 -28.15 -15.52
C PRO A 452 -3.81 -28.12 -15.69
N GLU A 453 -4.57 -28.32 -14.61
CA GLU A 453 -6.04 -28.34 -14.60
C GLU A 453 -6.62 -26.96 -14.90
N LEU A 454 -6.07 -25.91 -14.27
CA LEU A 454 -6.51 -24.53 -14.52
C LEU A 454 -6.11 -24.05 -15.92
N GLU A 455 -4.92 -24.44 -16.39
CA GLU A 455 -4.48 -24.19 -17.77
C GLU A 455 -5.46 -24.80 -18.77
N GLN A 456 -5.79 -26.09 -18.60
CA GLN A 456 -6.73 -26.80 -19.46
C GLN A 456 -8.12 -26.17 -19.44
N LEU A 457 -8.64 -25.82 -18.25
CA LEU A 457 -9.93 -25.15 -18.11
C LEU A 457 -9.97 -23.80 -18.85
N ARG A 458 -8.91 -22.99 -18.71
CA ARG A 458 -8.77 -21.71 -19.40
C ARG A 458 -8.80 -21.91 -20.92
N ASP A 459 -8.03 -22.87 -21.42
CA ASP A 459 -7.89 -23.08 -22.87
C ASP A 459 -9.15 -23.65 -23.49
N GLN A 460 -9.83 -24.57 -22.80
CA GLN A 460 -11.12 -25.10 -23.24
C GLN A 460 -12.18 -24.01 -23.30
N LEU A 461 -12.37 -23.23 -22.23
CA LEU A 461 -13.36 -22.15 -22.21
C LEU A 461 -13.05 -21.06 -23.24
N LYS A 462 -11.77 -20.79 -23.49
CA LYS A 462 -11.36 -19.85 -24.54
C LYS A 462 -11.78 -20.38 -25.91
N LYS A 463 -11.50 -21.65 -26.20
CA LYS A 463 -11.88 -22.31 -27.45
C LYS A 463 -13.40 -22.26 -27.66
N ASP A 464 -14.17 -22.71 -26.66
CA ASP A 464 -15.64 -22.75 -26.71
C ASP A 464 -16.26 -21.37 -27.00
N LYS A 465 -15.65 -20.29 -26.51
CA LYS A 465 -16.14 -18.92 -26.71
C LYS A 465 -15.71 -18.27 -28.02
N LEU A 466 -14.67 -18.79 -28.67
CA LEU A 466 -14.25 -18.32 -29.99
C LEU A 466 -14.94 -19.11 -31.13
N GLU A 467 -15.43 -20.31 -30.83
CA GLU A 467 -16.16 -21.17 -31.76
C GLU A 467 -17.68 -21.00 -31.72
N ALA A 468 -18.23 -20.39 -30.65
CA ALA A 468 -19.65 -20.06 -30.50
C ALA A 468 -20.00 -18.69 -31.12
#